data_AF-A0A0F9GAE3-F1
#
_entry.id   AF-A0A0F9GAE3-F1
#
_cell.length_a   1.000
_cell.length_b   1.000
_cell.length_c   1.000
_cell.angle_alpha   90.00
_cell.angle_beta   90.00
_cell.angle_gamma   90.00
#
_symmetry.space_group_name_H-M   'P 1'
#
loop_
_entity.id
_entity.type
_entity.pdbx_description
1 polymer ?
#
loop_
_entity_poly.entity_id
_entity_poly.type
_entity_poly.pdbx_seq_one_letter_code
_entity_poly.pdbx_strand_id
1 'polypeptide(L)'
;LIAIIDRNGFQSDGSTERIMALEPLAEKWKSFGWEVIEIDGSNLNEILQGFERSKSILGKPTVIISYLIKGSDVSFMQHTRIYHGRAPNKEEYEIALQELENIKKNLVSEQN
;
A
#
# COMPACT_ATOMS: atom_id res chain seq x y z
N LEU A 1 -7.53 17.59 -7.46
CA LEU A 1 -7.40 16.14 -7.75
C LEU A 1 -6.43 15.55 -6.76
N ILE A 2 -6.78 14.43 -6.14
CA ILE A 2 -5.89 13.67 -5.26
C ILE A 2 -5.74 12.28 -5.88
N ALA A 3 -4.52 11.87 -6.18
CA ALA A 3 -4.18 10.52 -6.61
C ALA A 3 -3.49 9.78 -5.47
N ILE A 4 -3.64 8.45 -5.45
CA ILE A 4 -2.98 7.58 -4.48
C ILE A 4 -2.21 6.53 -5.26
N ILE A 5 -0.95 6.34 -4.93
CA ILE A 5 -0.12 5.27 -5.46
C ILE A 5 0.03 4.24 -4.36
N ASP A 6 -0.46 3.03 -4.61
CA ASP A 6 -0.07 1.85 -3.86
C ASP A 6 1.37 1.48 -4.27
N ARG A 7 2.34 1.89 -3.45
CA ARG A 7 3.77 1.64 -3.66
C ARG A 7 4.19 0.35 -2.95
N ASN A 8 3.59 -0.77 -3.34
CA ASN A 8 3.89 -2.09 -2.77
C ASN A 8 5.11 -2.84 -3.36
N GLY A 9 5.70 -2.31 -4.44
CA GLY A 9 6.95 -2.82 -5.03
C GLY A 9 6.83 -4.04 -5.95
N PHE A 10 5.63 -4.47 -6.33
CA PHE A 10 5.46 -5.66 -7.18
C PHE A 10 4.46 -5.44 -8.31
N GLN A 11 4.88 -5.80 -9.52
CA GLN A 11 4.04 -5.97 -10.71
C GLN A 11 3.80 -7.46 -11.00
N SER A 12 3.10 -7.78 -12.10
CA SER A 12 2.78 -9.16 -12.49
C SER A 12 4.04 -10.01 -12.70
N ASP A 13 5.08 -9.42 -13.27
CA ASP A 13 6.31 -10.14 -13.61
C ASP A 13 7.30 -10.28 -12.45
N GLY A 14 7.11 -9.54 -11.35
CA GLY A 14 7.99 -9.59 -10.19
C GLY A 14 8.14 -8.23 -9.50
N SER A 15 9.20 -8.07 -8.70
CA SER A 15 9.53 -6.80 -8.06
C SER A 15 9.79 -5.72 -9.11
N THR A 16 9.25 -4.52 -8.86
CA THR A 16 9.49 -3.35 -9.72
C THR A 16 10.97 -2.98 -9.74
N GLU A 17 11.67 -3.08 -8.63
CA GLU A 17 13.10 -2.76 -8.50
C GLU A 17 13.96 -3.65 -9.41
N ARG A 18 13.56 -4.91 -9.61
CA ARG A 18 14.28 -5.84 -10.49
C ARG A 18 13.88 -5.72 -11.97
N ILE A 19 12.58 -5.55 -12.24
CA ILE A 19 12.07 -5.58 -13.62
C ILE A 19 12.15 -4.19 -14.28
N MET A 20 11.66 -3.15 -13.61
CA MET A 20 11.68 -1.77 -14.10
C MET A 20 11.58 -0.81 -12.92
N ALA A 21 12.74 -0.35 -12.45
CA ALA A 21 12.82 0.47 -11.26
C ALA A 21 12.09 1.82 -11.46
N LEU A 22 11.27 2.19 -10.48
CA LEU A 22 10.47 3.41 -10.53
C LEU A 22 11.20 4.62 -9.93
N GLU A 23 12.26 4.41 -9.15
CA GLU A 23 12.94 5.50 -8.45
C GLU A 23 13.69 6.47 -9.39
N PRO A 24 13.82 7.76 -9.01
CA PRO A 24 13.18 8.41 -7.86
C PRO A 24 11.70 8.76 -8.16
N LEU A 25 10.75 8.08 -7.52
CA LEU A 25 9.34 8.17 -7.88
C LEU A 25 8.74 9.52 -7.47
N ALA A 26 9.02 9.99 -6.26
CA ALA A 26 8.56 11.29 -5.77
C ALA A 26 9.04 12.45 -6.65
N GLU A 27 10.32 12.45 -7.04
CA GLU A 27 10.89 13.51 -7.87
C GLU A 27 10.29 13.53 -9.28
N LYS A 28 9.98 12.36 -9.86
CA LYS A 28 9.24 12.28 -11.13
C LYS A 28 7.90 13.00 -11.01
N TRP A 29 7.09 12.71 -9.99
CA TRP A 29 5.81 13.40 -9.79
C TRP A 29 5.95 14.90 -9.56
N LYS A 30 6.93 15.33 -8.74
CA LYS A 30 7.22 16.76 -8.54
C LYS A 30 7.55 17.45 -9.87
N SER A 31 8.32 16.79 -10.74
CA SER A 31 8.67 17.35 -12.06
C SER A 31 7.47 17.53 -13.01
N PHE A 32 6.39 16.77 -12.79
CA PHE A 32 5.10 16.96 -13.48
C PHE A 32 4.20 18.02 -12.82
N GLY A 33 4.69 18.75 -11.82
CA GLY A 33 3.96 19.83 -11.15
C GLY A 33 3.00 19.37 -10.04
N TRP A 34 3.11 18.12 -9.59
CA TRP A 34 2.28 17.60 -8.50
C TRP A 34 2.87 17.94 -7.13
N GLU A 35 2.00 18.16 -6.14
CA GLU A 35 2.39 18.03 -4.74
C GLU A 35 2.56 16.54 -4.41
N VAL A 36 3.64 16.19 -3.70
CA VAL A 36 3.90 14.81 -3.29
C VAL A 36 3.84 14.71 -1.76
N ILE A 37 3.07 13.75 -1.27
CA ILE A 37 3.00 13.37 0.13
C ILE A 37 3.37 11.90 0.21
N GLU A 38 4.33 11.56 1.06
CA GLU A 38 4.78 10.18 1.30
C GLU A 38 4.29 9.75 2.68
N ILE A 39 3.70 8.55 2.76
CA ILE A 39 3.14 8.00 4.00
C ILE A 39 3.45 6.51 4.14
N ASP A 40 3.50 6.03 5.37
CA ASP A 40 3.25 4.63 5.66
C ASP A 40 1.76 4.32 5.44
N GLY A 41 1.47 3.52 4.41
CA GLY A 41 0.12 3.14 4.03
C GLY A 41 -0.57 2.18 5.01
N SER A 42 0.15 1.63 5.97
CA SER A 42 -0.41 0.82 7.05
C SER A 42 -0.74 1.65 8.30
N ASN A 43 -0.29 2.91 8.35
CA ASN A 43 -0.51 3.81 9.48
C ASN A 43 -1.72 4.72 9.25
N LEU A 44 -2.83 4.44 9.93
CA LEU A 44 -4.08 5.21 9.79
C LEU A 44 -3.89 6.71 10.12
N ASN A 45 -3.04 7.06 11.07
CA ASN A 45 -2.78 8.46 11.40
C ASN A 45 -2.08 9.19 10.26
N GLU A 46 -1.09 8.57 9.62
CA GLU A 46 -0.40 9.15 8.46
C GLU A 46 -1.32 9.26 7.26
N ILE A 47 -2.18 8.26 7.03
CA ILE A 47 -3.22 8.33 5.99
C ILE A 47 -4.11 9.57 6.21
N LEU A 48 -4.67 9.72 7.42
CA LEU A 48 -5.56 10.83 7.75
C LEU A 48 -4.85 12.18 7.60
N GLN A 49 -3.63 12.31 8.14
CA GLN A 49 -2.83 13.52 8.01
C GLN A 49 -2.47 13.83 6.55
N GLY A 50 -2.16 12.81 5.76
CA GLY A 50 -1.87 12.93 4.33
C GLY A 50 -3.07 13.47 3.55
N PHE A 51 -4.28 12.97 3.84
CA PHE A 51 -5.50 13.50 3.25
C PHE A 51 -5.82 14.92 3.72
N GLU A 52 -5.72 15.23 5.00
CA GLU A 52 -5.94 16.60 5.50
C GLU A 52 -4.96 17.60 4.90
N ARG A 53 -3.67 17.24 4.80
CA ARG A 53 -2.68 18.04 4.07
C ARG A 53 -3.03 18.18 2.59
N SER A 54 -3.45 17.11 1.93
CA SER A 54 -3.78 17.17 0.49
C SER A 54 -4.94 18.14 0.19
N LYS A 55 -5.92 18.28 1.11
CA LYS A 55 -7.06 19.19 0.97
C LYS A 55 -6.67 20.66 1.13
N SER A 56 -5.61 20.98 1.87
CA SER A 56 -5.14 22.36 2.06
C SER A 56 -4.28 22.87 0.90
N ILE A 57 -3.87 21.98 -0.02
CA ILE A 57 -3.08 22.33 -1.20
C ILE A 57 -4.01 22.79 -2.32
N LEU A 58 -3.82 24.04 -2.75
CA LEU A 58 -4.59 24.67 -3.81
C LEU A 58 -3.73 24.91 -5.05
N GLY A 59 -4.35 24.95 -6.23
CA GLY A 59 -3.69 25.32 -7.49
C GLY A 59 -2.86 24.24 -8.17
N LYS A 60 -2.74 23.03 -7.58
CA LYS A 60 -2.09 21.86 -8.19
C LYS A 60 -2.70 20.55 -7.67
N PRO A 61 -2.59 19.44 -8.43
CA PRO A 61 -2.98 18.13 -7.94
C PRO A 61 -1.99 17.60 -6.89
N THR A 62 -2.46 16.69 -6.04
CA THR A 62 -1.64 16.01 -5.00
C THR A 62 -1.58 14.53 -5.29
N VAL A 63 -0.40 13.93 -5.18
CA VAL A 63 -0.22 12.47 -5.18
C VAL A 63 0.26 12.04 -3.80
N ILE A 64 -0.45 11.07 -3.23
CA ILE A 64 -0.07 10.40 -1.99
C ILE A 64 0.62 9.09 -2.40
N ILE A 65 1.92 9.00 -2.17
CA ILE A 65 2.69 7.75 -2.35
C ILE A 65 2.58 6.98 -1.04
N SER A 66 1.79 5.90 -1.07
CA SER A 66 1.48 5.05 0.07
C SER A 66 2.37 3.82 0.04
N TYR A 67 3.37 3.77 0.93
CA TYR A 67 4.26 2.63 1.03
C TYR A 67 3.55 1.48 1.76
N LEU A 68 3.47 0.33 1.11
CA LEU A 68 2.67 -0.81 1.56
C LEU A 68 3.41 -2.13 1.34
N ILE A 69 2.96 -3.19 2.02
CA ILE A 69 3.36 -4.57 1.73
C ILE A 69 2.29 -5.20 0.85
N LYS A 70 2.67 -5.67 -0.35
CA LYS A 70 1.74 -6.42 -1.21
C LYS A 70 1.32 -7.70 -0.48
N GLY A 71 0.02 -7.92 -0.35
CA GLY A 71 -0.52 -9.08 0.37
C GLY A 71 -0.30 -9.03 1.88
N SER A 72 -0.20 -7.82 2.46
CA SER A 72 -0.11 -7.61 3.91
C SER A 72 -1.11 -8.49 4.68
N ASP A 73 -0.72 -8.87 5.89
CA ASP A 73 -1.55 -9.60 6.86
C ASP A 73 -1.91 -11.05 6.49
N VAL A 74 -1.53 -11.52 5.30
CA VAL A 74 -1.62 -12.93 4.90
C VAL A 74 -0.23 -13.46 4.57
N SER A 75 0.31 -14.33 5.44
CA SER A 75 1.73 -14.70 5.48
C SER A 75 2.29 -15.16 4.15
N PHE A 76 1.57 -16.03 3.45
CA PHE A 76 2.01 -16.61 2.17
C PHE A 76 1.76 -15.69 0.96
N MET A 77 0.96 -14.63 1.12
CA MET A 77 0.70 -13.64 0.05
C MET A 77 1.67 -12.46 0.07
N GLN A 78 2.46 -12.31 1.14
CA GLN A 78 3.38 -11.19 1.28
C GLN A 78 4.56 -11.25 0.30
N HIS A 79 4.92 -10.09 -0.26
CA HIS A 79 6.12 -9.90 -1.10
C HIS A 79 6.27 -10.92 -2.24
N THR A 80 5.16 -11.35 -2.83
CA THR A 80 5.17 -12.33 -3.93
C THR A 80 4.32 -11.88 -5.10
N ARG A 81 4.76 -12.23 -6.31
CA ARG A 81 4.00 -12.02 -7.55
C ARG A 81 2.88 -13.04 -7.75
N ILE A 82 2.96 -14.19 -7.07
CA ILE A 82 2.07 -15.33 -7.32
C ILE A 82 0.60 -14.95 -7.16
N TYR A 83 0.28 -14.16 -6.14
CA TYR A 83 -1.09 -13.72 -5.83
C TYR A 83 -1.46 -12.39 -6.51
N HIS A 84 -0.70 -11.94 -7.52
CA HIS A 84 -1.09 -10.75 -8.27
C HIS A 84 -2.34 -10.96 -9.13
N GLY A 85 -2.54 -12.19 -9.63
CA GLY A 85 -3.74 -12.56 -10.40
C GLY A 85 -4.23 -13.98 -10.17
N ARG A 86 -3.58 -14.74 -9.27
CA ARG A 86 -3.99 -16.11 -8.92
C ARG A 86 -4.92 -16.07 -7.71
N ALA A 87 -6.06 -16.72 -7.82
CA ALA A 87 -6.92 -16.98 -6.67
C ALA A 87 -6.25 -17.96 -5.69
N PRO A 88 -6.41 -17.80 -4.37
CA PRO A 88 -6.01 -18.81 -3.40
C PRO A 88 -6.84 -20.10 -3.61
N ASN A 89 -6.23 -21.25 -3.35
CA ASN A 89 -6.96 -22.51 -3.26
C ASN A 89 -7.72 -22.60 -1.92
N LYS A 90 -8.45 -23.71 -1.69
CA LYS A 90 -9.26 -23.89 -0.49
C LYS A 90 -8.43 -23.85 0.81
N GLU A 91 -7.28 -24.52 0.83
CA GLU A 91 -6.40 -24.58 2.01
C GLU A 91 -5.79 -23.21 2.31
N GLU A 92 -5.29 -22.52 1.28
CA GLU A 92 -4.75 -21.17 1.38
C GLU A 92 -5.81 -20.16 1.86
N TYR A 93 -7.06 -20.29 1.39
CA TYR A 93 -8.17 -19.47 1.85
C TYR A 93 -8.45 -19.66 3.35
N GLU A 94 -8.49 -20.90 3.82
CA GLU A 94 -8.70 -21.22 5.24
C GLU A 94 -7.58 -20.64 6.12
N ILE A 95 -6.32 -20.75 5.67
CA ILE A 95 -5.17 -20.14 6.35
C ILE A 95 -5.29 -18.61 6.41
N ALA A 96 -5.57 -17.97 5.27
CA ALA A 96 -5.68 -16.52 5.18
C ALA A 96 -6.77 -15.97 6.10
N LEU A 97 -7.94 -16.62 6.14
CA LEU A 97 -9.02 -16.23 7.05
C LEU A 97 -8.61 -16.37 8.52
N GLN A 98 -7.96 -17.47 8.88
CA GLN A 98 -7.53 -17.69 10.26
C GLN A 98 -6.52 -16.62 10.71
N GLU A 99 -5.58 -16.25 9.84
CA GLU A 99 -4.60 -15.18 10.12
C GLU A 99 -5.30 -13.83 10.34
N LEU A 100 -6.23 -13.46 9.46
CA LEU A 100 -7.00 -12.22 9.56
C LEU A 100 -7.89 -12.19 10.81
N GLU A 101 -8.52 -13.31 11.18
CA GLU A 101 -9.30 -13.41 12.41
C GLU A 101 -8.44 -13.23 13.67
N ASN A 102 -7.23 -13.79 13.67
CA ASN A 102 -6.31 -13.64 14.79
C ASN A 102 -5.86 -12.18 14.95
N ILE A 103 -5.53 -11.49 13.85
CA ILE A 103 -5.20 -10.06 13.86
C ILE A 103 -6.37 -9.26 14.42
N LYS A 104 -7.60 -9.53 13.94
CA LYS A 104 -8.80 -8.85 14.44
C LYS A 104 -9.01 -9.04 15.95
N LYS A 105 -8.80 -10.26 16.47
CA LYS A 105 -8.92 -10.54 17.92
C LYS A 105 -7.90 -9.75 18.72
N ASN A 106 -6.65 -9.68 18.26
CA ASN A 106 -5.58 -8.95 18.94
C ASN A 106 -5.89 -7.44 19.01
N LEU A 107 -6.35 -6.85 17.91
CA LEU A 107 -6.73 -5.43 17.87
C LEU A 107 -7.88 -5.09 18.84
N VAL A 108 -8.87 -5.99 18.98
CA VAL A 108 -9.96 -5.81 19.95
C VAL A 108 -9.45 -5.96 21.39
N SER A 109 -8.51 -6.85 21.64
CA SER A 109 -7.94 -7.01 22.99
C SER A 109 -7.08 -5.83 23.44
N GLU A 110 -6.42 -5.14 22.51
CA GLU A 110 -5.60 -3.95 22.81
C GLU A 110 -6.44 -2.68 23.09
N GLN A 111 -7.74 -2.71 22.76
CA GLN A 111 -8.67 -1.59 22.95
C GLN A 111 -9.52 -1.70 24.23
N ASN A 112 -9.41 -2.82 24.98
CA ASN A 112 -10.10 -3.05 26.24
C ASN A 112 -9.13 -3.04 27.42
#